data_AF-A0A6C2TYV2-F1
#
_entry.id   AF-A0A6C2TYV2-F1
#
_cell.length_a   1.000
_cell.length_b   1.000
_cell.length_c   1.000
_cell.angle_alpha   90.00
_cell.angle_beta   90.00
_cell.angle_gamma   90.00
#
_symmetry.space_group_name_H-M   'P 1'
#
loop_
_entity.id
_entity.type
_entity.pdbx_description
1 polymer ?
#
loop_
_entity_poly.entity_id
_entity_poly.type
_entity_poly.pdbx_seq_one_letter_code
_entity_poly.pdbx_strand_id
1 'polypeptide(L)'
;MRNMSGIGVVAVSMLVGSSFAEVIYSQPFYNSATDKPLSEFGWSALVHGVDGVEENPAYTNKVIEGVGRSAGATDEGAVDATTPVGATENGYTFFAPKQDFAAYTNAVAILYTTISTEITVSELTKLRVDQKNDNADSVIRFAIRIGSQWYASAEDFGGENATSYAVKEMVEADFSDETKWLELTVATGAAGEITVGSAPVSALSGTINAYGLYVDAGTAPGGAGDHMRLDNFQVHDGAAPPTYDVLYSQPFYLDAGSPLPLTEWGWTSLVFSASGVVENPIYAGNEVEAISSGVAAGDMGAVNAIFPTNVTAGTRGYGFFAPKQDAAYAGATALMYTTLPTNTTVSGLQKLSVEQKNDNADSIIRFAIRIGSQWYASADEFGGQNAAYALKEMLEADFSHPAKWVELTVVLGGAGEISLGTTPASALSGIIDAYGIYVDSGTTPGGEGDHIRFDNFQVYGSANTVPPGGTEPFIVSYGMSGGISSLSFTGGVSEAYIILSSSALGSGFSSTVTPVSVSIGGLAGNVVTTDGAGDATAEFNSAGNVEFYMVESAQ
;
A
#
# COMPACT_ATOMS: atom_id res chain seq x y z
N MET A 1 8.87 49.18 41.92
CA MET A 1 8.94 47.71 42.10
C MET A 1 8.09 47.11 40.98
N ARG A 2 8.65 46.26 40.13
CA ARG A 2 7.98 45.78 38.90
C ARG A 2 7.28 44.44 39.15
N ASN A 3 6.12 44.27 38.55
CA ASN A 3 5.32 43.05 38.66
C ASN A 3 6.05 41.85 38.05
N MET A 4 5.99 40.70 38.72
CA MET A 4 6.39 39.42 38.14
C MET A 4 5.25 38.89 37.28
N SER A 5 5.43 38.91 35.95
CA SER A 5 4.60 38.16 35.02
C SER A 5 5.13 36.73 34.95
N GLY A 6 4.45 35.79 35.61
CA GLY A 6 4.70 34.36 35.42
C GLY A 6 4.29 33.95 34.01
N ILE A 7 5.22 33.44 33.22
CA ILE A 7 4.93 32.81 31.93
C ILE A 7 4.35 31.44 32.26
N GLY A 8 3.02 31.33 32.21
CA GLY A 8 2.35 30.04 32.23
C GLY A 8 2.67 29.30 30.94
N VAL A 9 3.36 28.17 31.05
CA VAL A 9 3.50 27.23 29.93
C VAL A 9 2.11 26.70 29.62
N VAL A 10 1.50 27.21 28.56
CA VAL A 10 0.33 26.57 27.96
C VAL A 10 0.84 25.28 27.35
N ALA A 11 0.55 24.16 28.01
CA ALA A 11 0.59 22.87 27.36
C ALA A 11 -0.44 22.93 26.22
N VAL A 12 0.04 23.18 25.00
CA VAL A 12 -0.75 22.94 23.81
C VAL A 12 -0.91 21.43 23.75
N SER A 13 -2.08 20.95 24.19
CA SER A 13 -2.51 19.61 23.81
C SER A 13 -2.46 19.56 22.29
N MET A 14 -1.51 18.82 21.75
CA MET A 14 -1.56 18.42 20.35
C MET A 14 -2.89 17.69 20.20
N LEU A 15 -3.81 18.27 19.44
CA LEU A 15 -4.90 17.50 18.87
C LEU A 15 -4.20 16.43 18.03
N VAL A 16 -4.31 15.18 18.47
CA VAL A 16 -4.08 14.03 17.59
C VAL A 16 -5.06 14.22 16.44
N GLY A 17 -4.53 14.48 15.26
CA GLY A 17 -5.35 14.79 14.08
C GLY A 17 -6.17 13.58 13.67
N SER A 18 -7.35 13.87 13.12
CA SER A 18 -8.18 13.02 12.25
C SER A 18 -7.68 11.58 12.02
N SER A 19 -8.52 10.60 12.38
CA SER A 19 -8.50 9.29 11.72
C SER A 19 -8.54 9.50 10.20
N PHE A 20 -7.56 8.94 9.50
CA PHE A 20 -7.65 8.77 8.06
C PHE A 20 -8.51 7.54 7.82
N ALA A 21 -9.66 7.70 7.19
CA ALA A 21 -10.47 6.58 6.75
C ALA A 21 -9.82 5.98 5.49
N GLU A 22 -9.44 4.71 5.52
CA GLU A 22 -8.82 4.02 4.38
C GLU A 22 -9.89 3.38 3.48
N VAL A 23 -9.73 3.51 2.16
CA VAL A 23 -10.59 2.81 1.19
C VAL A 23 -10.07 1.37 1.07
N ILE A 24 -10.69 0.47 1.81
CA ILE A 24 -10.34 -0.95 1.84
C ILE A 24 -11.14 -1.80 0.83
N TYR A 25 -12.27 -1.29 0.35
CA TYR A 25 -13.00 -1.86 -0.77
C TYR A 25 -13.63 -0.74 -1.61
N SER A 26 -13.49 -0.84 -2.92
CA SER A 26 -14.07 0.09 -3.89
C SER A 26 -14.46 -0.67 -5.14
N GLN A 27 -15.76 -0.73 -5.43
CA GLN A 27 -16.29 -1.30 -6.68
C GLN A 27 -16.84 -0.17 -7.57
N PRO A 28 -16.03 0.37 -8.48
CA PRO A 28 -16.52 0.94 -9.72
C PRO A 28 -17.10 -0.20 -10.57
N PHE A 29 -18.30 -0.01 -11.14
CA PHE A 29 -18.98 -1.06 -11.90
C PHE A 29 -18.64 -0.97 -13.39
N TYR A 30 -17.37 -1.18 -13.73
CA TYR A 30 -16.83 -1.02 -15.08
C TYR A 30 -17.69 -1.65 -16.20
N ASN A 31 -17.94 -0.85 -17.22
CA ASN A 31 -18.67 -1.20 -18.42
C ASN A 31 -17.87 -2.10 -19.37
N SER A 32 -18.60 -2.98 -20.09
CA SER A 32 -18.11 -3.68 -21.27
C SER A 32 -19.04 -3.42 -22.46
N ALA A 33 -18.66 -3.82 -23.68
CA ALA A 33 -19.49 -3.61 -24.88
C ALA A 33 -20.87 -4.33 -24.84
N THR A 34 -21.10 -5.17 -23.84
CA THR A 34 -22.36 -5.82 -23.49
C THR A 34 -22.57 -5.73 -21.98
N ASP A 35 -23.79 -5.56 -21.50
CA ASP A 35 -24.03 -5.52 -20.06
C ASP A 35 -23.67 -6.87 -19.40
N LYS A 36 -23.09 -6.83 -18.19
CA LYS A 36 -22.54 -7.99 -17.46
C LYS A 36 -23.31 -8.28 -16.17
N PRO A 37 -23.55 -9.55 -15.78
CA PRO A 37 -24.18 -9.89 -14.51
C PRO A 37 -23.32 -9.47 -13.31
N LEU A 38 -23.96 -9.13 -12.18
CA LEU A 38 -23.27 -8.74 -10.95
C LEU A 38 -22.21 -9.75 -10.44
N SER A 39 -22.43 -11.04 -10.70
CA SER A 39 -21.50 -12.10 -10.31
C SER A 39 -20.14 -12.04 -11.03
N GLU A 40 -20.05 -11.40 -12.20
CA GLU A 40 -18.75 -11.11 -12.83
C GLU A 40 -17.97 -9.97 -12.13
N PHE A 41 -18.64 -9.17 -11.29
CA PHE A 41 -18.02 -8.18 -10.39
C PHE A 41 -17.78 -8.74 -8.98
N GLY A 42 -18.04 -10.03 -8.73
CA GLY A 42 -17.93 -10.63 -7.39
C GLY A 42 -19.13 -10.33 -6.47
N TRP A 43 -20.18 -9.67 -6.98
CA TRP A 43 -21.40 -9.39 -6.23
C TRP A 43 -22.44 -10.49 -6.38
N SER A 44 -23.22 -10.71 -5.33
CA SER A 44 -24.40 -11.57 -5.32
C SER A 44 -25.67 -10.77 -5.10
N ALA A 45 -26.81 -11.34 -5.48
CA ALA A 45 -28.13 -10.77 -5.28
C ALA A 45 -29.08 -11.79 -4.64
N LEU A 46 -29.78 -11.40 -3.58
CA LEU A 46 -30.98 -12.08 -3.10
C LEU A 46 -32.19 -11.29 -3.61
N VAL A 47 -33.08 -11.91 -4.39
CA VAL A 47 -34.21 -11.23 -5.05
C VAL A 47 -35.53 -11.89 -4.66
N HIS A 48 -36.48 -11.10 -4.17
CA HIS A 48 -37.82 -11.56 -3.80
C HIS A 48 -38.76 -11.51 -5.03
N GLY A 49 -39.08 -12.67 -5.59
CA GLY A 49 -40.05 -12.84 -6.68
C GLY A 49 -41.33 -13.56 -6.25
N VAL A 50 -42.18 -13.84 -7.23
CA VAL A 50 -43.48 -14.54 -7.02
C VAL A 50 -43.36 -15.94 -6.43
N ASP A 51 -42.22 -16.61 -6.64
CA ASP A 51 -41.93 -17.95 -6.14
C ASP A 51 -41.03 -17.92 -4.87
N GLY A 52 -40.88 -16.76 -4.22
CA GLY A 52 -40.07 -16.57 -3.00
C GLY A 52 -38.73 -15.87 -3.27
N VAL A 53 -37.72 -16.14 -2.43
CA VAL A 53 -36.43 -15.44 -2.50
C VAL A 53 -35.37 -16.33 -3.14
N GLU A 54 -34.85 -15.88 -4.28
CA GLU A 54 -33.81 -16.58 -5.05
C GLU A 54 -32.46 -15.89 -4.90
N GLU A 55 -31.38 -16.68 -4.85
CA GLU A 55 -30.00 -16.21 -4.88
C GLU A 55 -29.46 -16.29 -6.30
N ASN A 56 -28.89 -15.18 -6.80
CA ASN A 56 -28.31 -15.03 -8.13
C ASN A 56 -29.19 -15.59 -9.28
N PRO A 57 -30.49 -15.24 -9.34
CA PRO A 57 -31.39 -15.70 -10.40
C PRO A 57 -30.86 -15.35 -11.81
N ALA A 58 -30.81 -16.35 -12.69
CA ALA A 58 -30.26 -16.22 -14.03
C ALA A 58 -31.33 -15.81 -15.04
N TYR A 59 -31.22 -14.59 -15.60
CA TYR A 59 -32.25 -14.01 -16.47
C TYR A 59 -31.87 -14.04 -17.95
N THR A 60 -32.78 -14.52 -18.81
CA THR A 60 -32.64 -14.42 -20.28
C THR A 60 -32.66 -12.98 -20.79
N ASN A 61 -33.26 -12.07 -20.02
CA ASN A 61 -33.33 -10.63 -20.27
C ASN A 61 -33.16 -9.85 -18.95
N LYS A 62 -31.96 -9.94 -18.36
CA LYS A 62 -31.24 -8.74 -17.89
C LYS A 62 -31.98 -7.84 -16.87
N VAL A 63 -32.04 -8.27 -15.60
CA VAL A 63 -32.62 -7.50 -14.47
C VAL A 63 -31.56 -6.80 -13.61
N ILE A 64 -30.34 -7.36 -13.50
CA ILE A 64 -29.26 -6.84 -12.63
C ILE A 64 -27.90 -6.90 -13.33
N GLU A 65 -27.41 -5.79 -13.88
CA GLU A 65 -26.22 -5.79 -14.74
C GLU A 65 -25.41 -4.47 -14.76
N GLY A 66 -24.11 -4.55 -15.03
CA GLY A 66 -23.23 -3.40 -15.25
C GLY A 66 -23.36 -2.79 -16.66
N VAL A 67 -23.65 -1.48 -16.78
CA VAL A 67 -23.92 -0.76 -18.05
C VAL A 67 -23.08 0.52 -18.20
N GLY A 68 -22.76 0.90 -19.44
CA GLY A 68 -21.94 2.06 -19.83
C GLY A 68 -22.33 3.41 -19.26
N ARG A 69 -21.39 4.00 -18.49
CA ARG A 69 -21.45 5.36 -17.99
C ARG A 69 -20.88 6.34 -19.01
N SER A 70 -21.61 7.42 -19.31
CA SER A 70 -21.14 8.46 -20.24
C SER A 70 -20.63 9.77 -19.61
N ALA A 71 -20.84 10.02 -18.30
CA ALA A 71 -20.20 11.10 -17.53
C ALA A 71 -20.35 10.93 -16.00
N GLY A 72 -19.37 11.42 -15.22
CA GLY A 72 -19.13 11.23 -13.77
C GLY A 72 -20.20 11.75 -12.79
N ALA A 73 -20.18 11.52 -11.46
CA ALA A 73 -19.27 10.77 -10.55
C ALA A 73 -17.78 11.11 -10.57
N THR A 74 -17.09 10.53 -9.58
CA THR A 74 -15.63 10.40 -9.50
C THR A 74 -15.31 8.90 -9.45
N ASP A 75 -14.35 8.45 -10.24
CA ASP A 75 -13.81 7.10 -10.14
C ASP A 75 -12.47 7.18 -9.42
N GLU A 76 -12.36 6.43 -8.33
CA GLU A 76 -11.18 6.37 -7.47
C GLU A 76 -10.38 5.07 -7.68
N GLY A 77 -10.83 4.23 -8.63
CA GLY A 77 -10.26 2.92 -8.92
C GLY A 77 -10.93 1.78 -8.16
N ALA A 78 -10.69 0.56 -8.65
CA ALA A 78 -11.09 -0.68 -7.97
C ALA A 78 -10.10 -1.02 -6.84
N VAL A 79 -10.62 -1.36 -5.66
CA VAL A 79 -9.86 -1.83 -4.49
C VAL A 79 -10.54 -3.07 -3.93
N ASP A 80 -9.79 -4.17 -3.79
CA ASP A 80 -10.27 -5.54 -3.48
C ASP A 80 -11.52 -5.99 -4.27
N ALA A 81 -11.70 -5.42 -5.47
CA ALA A 81 -12.89 -5.58 -6.30
C ALA A 81 -12.60 -6.41 -7.55
N THR A 82 -13.59 -7.19 -8.00
CA THR A 82 -13.44 -7.99 -9.22
C THR A 82 -13.83 -7.17 -10.44
N THR A 83 -13.03 -7.26 -11.51
CA THR A 83 -13.31 -6.62 -12.80
C THR A 83 -13.65 -7.67 -13.86
N PRO A 84 -14.83 -7.61 -14.50
CA PRO A 84 -15.23 -8.53 -15.56
C PRO A 84 -14.27 -8.54 -16.76
N VAL A 85 -14.10 -9.71 -17.38
CA VAL A 85 -13.31 -9.83 -18.62
C VAL A 85 -13.96 -9.00 -19.73
N GLY A 86 -13.16 -8.10 -20.31
CA GLY A 86 -13.58 -7.20 -21.38
C GLY A 86 -14.24 -5.89 -20.92
N ALA A 87 -14.31 -5.63 -19.61
CA ALA A 87 -14.66 -4.31 -19.10
C ALA A 87 -13.45 -3.35 -19.26
N THR A 88 -13.67 -2.15 -19.83
CA THR A 88 -12.59 -1.22 -20.20
C THR A 88 -12.90 0.25 -19.94
N GLU A 89 -14.12 0.56 -19.51
CA GLU A 89 -14.61 1.93 -19.27
C GLU A 89 -15.48 1.93 -18.01
N ASN A 90 -15.86 3.10 -17.52
CA ASN A 90 -16.66 3.19 -16.29
C ASN A 90 -18.12 2.85 -16.60
N GLY A 91 -18.81 2.25 -15.62
CA GLY A 91 -20.18 1.80 -15.77
C GLY A 91 -20.95 1.90 -14.47
N TYR A 92 -22.17 1.36 -14.45
CA TYR A 92 -23.02 1.33 -13.26
C TYR A 92 -23.77 0.01 -13.19
N THR A 93 -23.91 -0.54 -11.99
CA THR A 93 -24.89 -1.60 -11.73
C THR A 93 -26.29 -1.02 -11.88
N PHE A 94 -27.04 -1.60 -12.79
CA PHE A 94 -28.43 -1.36 -13.05
C PHE A 94 -29.26 -2.41 -12.31
N PHE A 95 -30.28 -1.98 -11.57
CA PHE A 95 -31.37 -2.83 -11.11
C PHE A 95 -32.68 -2.24 -11.62
N ALA A 96 -33.47 -3.04 -12.33
CA ALA A 96 -34.83 -2.67 -12.70
C ALA A 96 -35.72 -3.91 -12.80
N PRO A 97 -36.85 -3.97 -12.07
CA PRO A 97 -37.83 -5.03 -12.23
C PRO A 97 -38.68 -4.75 -13.48
N LYS A 98 -38.05 -4.92 -14.63
CA LYS A 98 -38.61 -4.60 -15.94
C LYS A 98 -39.99 -5.23 -16.12
N GLN A 99 -40.97 -4.45 -16.59
CA GLN A 99 -42.35 -4.91 -16.86
C GLN A 99 -42.44 -6.21 -17.67
N ASP A 100 -41.44 -6.50 -18.51
CA ASP A 100 -41.36 -7.71 -19.34
C ASP A 100 -41.27 -9.03 -18.53
N PHE A 101 -41.00 -8.99 -17.22
CA PHE A 101 -40.82 -10.18 -16.39
C PHE A 101 -41.72 -10.19 -15.14
N ALA A 102 -42.96 -10.64 -15.32
CA ALA A 102 -44.03 -10.65 -14.31
C ALA A 102 -43.71 -11.39 -12.99
N ALA A 103 -42.66 -12.21 -12.95
CA ALA A 103 -42.22 -12.91 -11.74
C ALA A 103 -41.44 -12.02 -10.74
N TYR A 104 -40.93 -10.86 -11.18
CA TYR A 104 -40.12 -9.95 -10.36
C TYR A 104 -40.54 -8.48 -10.49
N THR A 105 -41.75 -8.18 -10.97
CA THR A 105 -42.26 -6.79 -11.01
C THR A 105 -42.28 -6.20 -9.61
N ASN A 106 -41.62 -5.06 -9.41
CA ASN A 106 -41.42 -4.40 -8.12
C ASN A 106 -40.77 -5.30 -7.05
N ALA A 107 -39.85 -6.17 -7.47
CA ALA A 107 -39.10 -7.02 -6.56
C ALA A 107 -38.17 -6.22 -5.64
N VAL A 108 -38.19 -6.57 -4.36
CA VAL A 108 -37.17 -6.20 -3.37
C VAL A 108 -35.94 -7.08 -3.57
N ALA A 109 -34.74 -6.50 -3.42
CA ALA A 109 -33.51 -7.25 -3.44
C ALA A 109 -32.49 -6.77 -2.38
N ILE A 110 -31.56 -7.66 -2.03
CA ILE A 110 -30.30 -7.31 -1.38
C ILE A 110 -29.18 -7.60 -2.37
N LEU A 111 -28.50 -6.54 -2.84
CA LEU A 111 -27.31 -6.62 -3.68
C LEU A 111 -26.11 -6.54 -2.75
N TYR A 112 -25.21 -7.52 -2.74
CA TYR A 112 -24.11 -7.56 -1.78
C TYR A 112 -22.82 -8.17 -2.31
N THR A 113 -21.73 -7.85 -1.62
CA THR A 113 -20.40 -8.43 -1.80
C THR A 113 -19.88 -8.96 -0.47
N THR A 114 -18.87 -9.83 -0.54
CA THR A 114 -18.03 -10.23 0.59
C THR A 114 -16.61 -9.80 0.28
N ILE A 115 -16.08 -8.87 1.06
CA ILE A 115 -14.69 -8.40 0.94
C ILE A 115 -13.74 -9.39 1.65
N SER A 116 -12.46 -9.39 1.29
CA SER A 116 -11.48 -10.33 1.86
C SER A 116 -11.03 -9.95 3.28
N THR A 117 -11.03 -8.66 3.61
CA THR A 117 -10.68 -8.11 4.92
C THR A 117 -11.82 -8.27 5.93
N GLU A 118 -11.57 -8.92 7.08
CA GLU A 118 -12.54 -8.93 8.18
C GLU A 118 -12.57 -7.55 8.88
N ILE A 119 -13.76 -7.00 9.10
CA ILE A 119 -13.98 -5.73 9.82
C ILE A 119 -15.06 -5.91 10.89
N THR A 120 -14.91 -5.28 12.05
CA THR A 120 -15.99 -5.13 13.03
C THR A 120 -16.78 -3.85 12.84
N VAL A 121 -18.02 -3.80 13.33
CA VAL A 121 -18.84 -2.55 13.30
C VAL A 121 -18.10 -1.35 13.91
N SER A 122 -17.29 -1.58 14.96
CA SER A 122 -16.48 -0.55 15.61
C SER A 122 -15.32 -0.01 14.76
N GLU A 123 -14.92 -0.72 13.71
CA GLU A 123 -13.87 -0.32 12.79
C GLU A 123 -14.44 0.29 11.50
N LEU A 124 -15.76 0.32 11.28
CA LEU A 124 -16.34 0.88 10.07
C LEU A 124 -16.53 2.41 10.20
N THR A 125 -15.92 3.21 9.31
CA THR A 125 -16.05 4.69 9.33
C THR A 125 -16.91 5.26 8.24
N LYS A 126 -17.03 4.58 7.10
CA LYS A 126 -17.88 5.05 6.01
C LYS A 126 -18.37 3.92 5.13
N LEU A 127 -19.64 4.01 4.76
CA LEU A 127 -20.18 3.35 3.57
C LEU A 127 -20.55 4.45 2.58
N ARG A 128 -20.19 4.28 1.31
CA ARG A 128 -20.49 5.24 0.24
C ARG A 128 -21.00 4.54 -1.00
N VAL A 129 -21.94 5.17 -1.72
CA VAL A 129 -22.35 4.77 -3.07
C VAL A 129 -22.73 6.00 -3.89
N ASP A 130 -22.42 5.99 -5.18
CA ASP A 130 -22.94 6.97 -6.13
C ASP A 130 -24.17 6.37 -6.84
N GLN A 131 -25.34 7.01 -6.74
CA GLN A 131 -26.58 6.51 -7.36
C GLN A 131 -27.14 7.45 -8.43
N LYS A 132 -27.88 6.92 -9.41
CA LYS A 132 -28.62 7.71 -10.43
C LYS A 132 -29.94 7.05 -10.84
N ASN A 133 -30.95 7.24 -10.01
CA ASN A 133 -32.26 6.64 -10.16
C ASN A 133 -33.16 7.51 -11.02
N ASP A 134 -33.99 6.91 -11.86
CA ASP A 134 -35.06 7.62 -12.58
C ASP A 134 -36.48 7.35 -12.02
N ASN A 135 -36.61 6.53 -10.96
CA ASN A 135 -37.87 6.36 -10.24
C ASN A 135 -37.95 7.13 -8.91
N ALA A 136 -39.05 7.85 -8.73
CA ALA A 136 -39.36 8.69 -7.56
C ALA A 136 -39.81 7.92 -6.31
N ASP A 137 -40.32 6.69 -6.42
CA ASP A 137 -40.74 5.85 -5.28
C ASP A 137 -39.83 4.64 -5.01
N SER A 138 -38.61 4.66 -5.56
CA SER A 138 -37.54 3.72 -5.21
C SER A 138 -37.04 3.90 -3.77
N VAL A 139 -36.68 2.80 -3.11
CA VAL A 139 -36.05 2.75 -1.78
C VAL A 139 -34.64 2.19 -1.94
N ILE A 140 -33.64 2.87 -1.38
CA ILE A 140 -32.24 2.40 -1.38
C ILE A 140 -31.67 2.60 0.02
N ARG A 141 -31.13 1.53 0.61
CA ARG A 141 -30.55 1.53 1.95
C ARG A 141 -29.22 0.81 1.94
N PHE A 142 -28.22 1.31 2.66
CA PHE A 142 -27.01 0.50 2.90
C PHE A 142 -27.39 -0.76 3.67
N ALA A 143 -26.79 -1.89 3.33
CA ALA A 143 -27.04 -3.17 3.98
C ALA A 143 -25.71 -3.81 4.43
N ILE A 144 -25.72 -4.37 5.63
CA ILE A 144 -24.60 -5.14 6.19
C ILE A 144 -25.11 -6.42 6.82
N ARG A 145 -24.29 -7.48 6.80
CA ARG A 145 -24.58 -8.75 7.49
C ARG A 145 -23.59 -8.97 8.62
N ILE A 146 -24.09 -9.22 9.82
CA ILE A 146 -23.30 -9.54 11.01
C ILE A 146 -23.69 -10.95 11.45
N GLY A 147 -22.74 -11.89 11.41
CA GLY A 147 -23.04 -13.31 11.59
C GLY A 147 -24.04 -13.81 10.52
N SER A 148 -25.26 -14.17 10.93
CA SER A 148 -26.36 -14.53 10.03
C SER A 148 -27.43 -13.46 9.87
N GLN A 149 -27.36 -12.36 10.62
CA GLN A 149 -28.40 -11.34 10.65
C GLN A 149 -28.07 -10.19 9.68
N TRP A 150 -29.04 -9.81 8.86
CA TRP A 150 -28.95 -8.67 7.96
C TRP A 150 -29.51 -7.41 8.64
N TYR A 151 -28.89 -6.28 8.37
CA TYR A 151 -29.33 -4.95 8.79
C TYR A 151 -29.31 -4.01 7.60
N ALA A 152 -30.27 -3.08 7.55
CA ALA A 152 -30.32 -1.99 6.58
C ALA A 152 -30.27 -0.63 7.27
N SER A 153 -29.79 0.41 6.59
CA SER A 153 -29.86 1.78 7.08
C SER A 153 -31.31 2.20 7.32
N ALA A 154 -31.57 2.89 8.43
CA ALA A 154 -32.88 3.46 8.73
C ALA A 154 -33.20 4.69 7.86
N GLU A 155 -32.17 5.41 7.43
CA GLU A 155 -32.29 6.39 6.35
C GLU A 155 -32.54 5.67 5.02
N ASP A 156 -33.48 6.22 4.25
CA ASP A 156 -33.76 5.84 2.87
C ASP A 156 -33.10 6.85 1.94
N PHE A 157 -32.18 6.37 1.12
CA PHE A 157 -31.43 7.17 0.17
C PHE A 157 -32.07 7.18 -1.23
N GLY A 158 -33.18 6.47 -1.45
CA GLY A 158 -33.87 6.35 -2.73
C GLY A 158 -34.52 7.64 -3.27
N GLY A 159 -35.46 7.48 -4.20
CA GLY A 159 -36.10 8.56 -4.95
C GLY A 159 -35.34 9.03 -6.19
N GLU A 160 -35.96 9.92 -6.96
CA GLU A 160 -35.53 10.31 -8.31
C GLU A 160 -34.33 11.27 -8.29
N ASN A 161 -33.27 10.91 -9.02
CA ASN A 161 -32.15 11.79 -9.35
C ASN A 161 -31.65 11.57 -10.79
N ALA A 162 -32.58 11.57 -11.74
CA ALA A 162 -32.38 11.15 -13.13
C ALA A 162 -31.33 11.94 -13.95
N THR A 163 -30.87 13.09 -13.45
CA THR A 163 -29.98 14.01 -14.19
C THR A 163 -28.50 13.81 -13.88
N SER A 164 -28.12 13.45 -12.65
CA SER A 164 -26.73 13.36 -12.20
C SER A 164 -26.58 12.33 -11.08
N TYR A 165 -25.40 11.74 -10.96
CA TYR A 165 -25.12 10.85 -9.83
C TYR A 165 -25.07 11.65 -8.52
N ALA A 166 -25.78 11.15 -7.52
CA ALA A 166 -25.78 11.69 -6.16
C ALA A 166 -24.95 10.76 -5.28
N VAL A 167 -23.98 11.34 -4.57
CA VAL A 167 -23.23 10.64 -3.54
C VAL A 167 -24.14 10.41 -2.34
N LYS A 168 -24.14 9.19 -1.80
CA LYS A 168 -24.84 8.80 -0.58
C LYS A 168 -23.82 8.17 0.37
N GLU A 169 -23.90 8.52 1.65
CA GLU A 169 -22.91 8.10 2.65
C GLU A 169 -23.58 7.80 3.99
N MET A 170 -23.03 6.84 4.73
CA MET A 170 -23.15 6.73 6.19
C MET A 170 -21.77 6.95 6.80
N VAL A 171 -21.69 7.61 7.95
CA VAL A 171 -20.43 7.98 8.61
C VAL A 171 -20.25 7.26 9.95
N GLU A 172 -19.04 7.29 10.52
CA GLU A 172 -18.64 6.61 11.77
C GLU A 172 -19.70 6.64 12.88
N ALA A 173 -20.29 7.82 13.13
CA ALA A 173 -21.31 8.00 14.14
C ALA A 173 -22.57 7.15 13.92
N ASP A 174 -22.95 6.89 12.65
CA ASP A 174 -24.15 6.13 12.28
C ASP A 174 -24.03 4.63 12.53
N PHE A 175 -22.81 4.07 12.59
CA PHE A 175 -22.62 2.63 12.88
C PHE A 175 -22.81 2.31 14.37
N SER A 176 -22.59 3.31 15.23
CA SER A 176 -22.72 3.19 16.70
C SER A 176 -24.13 3.47 17.25
N ASP A 177 -25.05 3.96 16.42
CA ASP A 177 -26.41 4.38 16.79
C ASP A 177 -27.44 3.36 16.29
N GLU A 178 -28.09 2.61 17.19
CA GLU A 178 -29.12 1.63 16.81
C GLU A 178 -30.27 2.24 16.00
N THR A 179 -30.57 3.53 16.17
CA THR A 179 -31.67 4.19 15.46
C THR A 179 -31.36 4.46 13.99
N LYS A 180 -30.10 4.32 13.58
CA LYS A 180 -29.66 4.39 12.18
C LYS A 180 -29.74 3.06 11.45
N TRP A 181 -30.21 1.99 12.09
CA TRP A 181 -30.33 0.66 11.52
C TRP A 181 -31.73 0.07 11.67
N LEU A 182 -32.07 -0.88 10.81
CA LEU A 182 -33.29 -1.69 10.82
C LEU A 182 -32.90 -3.16 10.61
N GLU A 183 -33.48 -4.06 11.40
CA GLU A 183 -33.30 -5.50 11.22
C GLU A 183 -34.01 -5.96 9.93
N LEU A 184 -33.32 -6.70 9.06
CA LEU A 184 -33.94 -7.34 7.90
C LEU A 184 -34.23 -8.81 8.20
N THR A 185 -35.49 -9.24 8.02
CA THR A 185 -35.78 -10.68 7.95
C THR A 185 -35.45 -11.14 6.54
N VAL A 186 -34.54 -12.11 6.41
CA VAL A 186 -34.12 -12.69 5.13
C VAL A 186 -34.22 -14.20 5.23
N ALA A 187 -35.19 -14.76 4.52
CA ALA A 187 -35.36 -16.21 4.36
C ALA A 187 -35.30 -16.54 2.86
N THR A 188 -34.58 -17.60 2.48
CA THR A 188 -34.40 -18.01 1.07
C THR A 188 -35.29 -19.18 0.67
N GLY A 189 -35.55 -19.31 -0.63
CA GLY A 189 -36.31 -20.42 -1.23
C GLY A 189 -37.82 -20.15 -1.39
N ALA A 190 -38.58 -21.22 -1.63
CA ALA A 190 -39.97 -21.20 -2.14
C ALA A 190 -41.05 -20.59 -1.21
N ALA A 191 -40.66 -20.22 0.00
CA ALA A 191 -41.48 -19.47 0.97
C ALA A 191 -40.62 -18.41 1.69
N GLY A 192 -39.53 -17.99 1.04
CA GLY A 192 -38.62 -16.97 1.52
C GLY A 192 -39.25 -15.59 1.51
N GLU A 193 -38.69 -14.70 2.32
CA GLU A 193 -39.08 -13.29 2.39
C GLU A 193 -37.84 -12.41 2.53
N ILE A 194 -37.93 -11.18 2.02
CA ILE A 194 -37.07 -10.07 2.42
C ILE A 194 -38.01 -9.00 2.98
N THR A 195 -37.97 -8.75 4.29
CA THR A 195 -38.81 -7.74 4.95
C THR A 195 -38.01 -6.85 5.88
N VAL A 196 -38.35 -5.55 5.88
CA VAL A 196 -37.73 -4.54 6.75
C VAL A 196 -38.47 -4.50 8.09
N GLY A 197 -37.75 -4.76 9.17
CA GLY A 197 -38.25 -4.79 10.53
C GLY A 197 -38.10 -3.46 11.28
N SER A 198 -37.96 -3.55 12.61
CA SER A 198 -37.70 -2.42 13.50
C SER A 198 -36.21 -2.13 13.66
N ALA A 199 -35.88 -1.03 14.32
CA ALA A 199 -34.53 -0.81 14.81
C ALA A 199 -34.09 -1.93 15.77
N PRO A 200 -32.80 -2.31 15.77
CA PRO A 200 -32.27 -3.29 16.70
C PRO A 200 -32.37 -2.80 18.15
N VAL A 201 -32.41 -3.75 19.10
CA VAL A 201 -32.58 -3.45 20.54
C VAL A 201 -31.32 -2.89 21.23
N SER A 202 -30.22 -2.79 20.50
CA SER A 202 -28.93 -2.26 20.94
C SER A 202 -28.08 -1.89 19.71
N ALA A 203 -27.09 -1.02 19.90
CA ALA A 203 -26.08 -0.72 18.88
C ALA A 203 -25.49 -2.00 18.27
N LEU A 204 -25.18 -1.94 16.97
CA LEU A 204 -24.61 -3.07 16.23
C LEU A 204 -23.19 -3.37 16.72
N SER A 205 -22.81 -4.64 16.75
CA SER A 205 -21.47 -5.07 17.18
C SER A 205 -21.10 -6.45 16.61
N GLY A 206 -19.81 -6.72 16.49
CA GLY A 206 -19.25 -7.95 15.90
C GLY A 206 -18.75 -7.75 14.46
N THR A 207 -18.24 -8.84 13.87
CA THR A 207 -17.67 -8.86 12.52
C THR A 207 -18.76 -8.79 11.44
N ILE A 208 -18.60 -7.84 10.52
CA ILE A 208 -19.42 -7.73 9.32
C ILE A 208 -18.84 -8.67 8.25
N ASN A 209 -19.70 -9.50 7.65
CA ASN A 209 -19.31 -10.54 6.71
C ASN A 209 -20.08 -10.50 5.37
N ALA A 210 -20.79 -9.39 5.12
CA ALA A 210 -21.24 -8.95 3.80
C ALA A 210 -21.62 -7.47 3.85
N TYR A 211 -21.43 -6.78 2.73
CA TYR A 211 -21.69 -5.35 2.55
C TYR A 211 -22.50 -5.15 1.27
N GLY A 212 -23.36 -4.15 1.22
CA GLY A 212 -24.15 -3.91 0.02
C GLY A 212 -25.30 -2.95 0.23
N LEU A 213 -26.40 -3.21 -0.48
CA LEU A 213 -27.57 -2.36 -0.58
C LEU A 213 -28.85 -3.21 -0.53
N TYR A 214 -29.78 -2.83 0.35
CA TYR A 214 -31.18 -3.20 0.21
C TYR A 214 -31.80 -2.24 -0.81
N VAL A 215 -32.52 -2.79 -1.79
CA VAL A 215 -33.18 -2.01 -2.84
C VAL A 215 -34.62 -2.48 -3.02
N ASP A 216 -35.53 -1.52 -3.14
CA ASP A 216 -36.90 -1.72 -3.63
C ASP A 216 -37.10 -0.76 -4.79
N ALA A 217 -37.55 -1.26 -5.94
CA ALA A 217 -37.72 -0.42 -7.11
C ALA A 217 -38.93 0.52 -7.01
N GLY A 218 -39.80 0.35 -6.02
CA GLY A 218 -41.02 1.13 -5.88
C GLY A 218 -42.22 0.50 -6.58
N THR A 219 -43.33 1.24 -6.65
CA THR A 219 -44.65 0.69 -6.96
C THR A 219 -45.24 1.15 -8.29
N ALA A 220 -44.65 2.14 -8.97
CA ALA A 220 -45.20 2.78 -10.16
C ALA A 220 -44.68 2.16 -11.49
N PRO A 221 -45.32 1.12 -12.05
CA PRO A 221 -44.74 0.35 -13.14
C PRO A 221 -45.24 0.91 -14.46
N GLY A 222 -44.41 1.64 -15.20
CA GLY A 222 -44.84 2.18 -16.50
C GLY A 222 -44.11 3.40 -17.04
N GLY A 223 -43.04 3.86 -16.39
CA GLY A 223 -42.12 4.82 -16.99
C GLY A 223 -41.09 4.15 -17.88
N ALA A 224 -40.39 4.92 -18.71
CA ALA A 224 -39.08 4.52 -19.23
C ALA A 224 -37.98 4.83 -18.19
N GLY A 225 -38.28 4.59 -16.91
CA GLY A 225 -37.59 5.19 -15.76
C GLY A 225 -37.80 4.42 -14.45
N ASP A 226 -37.93 3.09 -14.53
CA ASP A 226 -38.11 2.23 -13.36
C ASP A 226 -36.74 1.67 -12.91
N HIS A 227 -35.65 2.46 -13.07
CA HIS A 227 -34.27 2.00 -12.92
C HIS A 227 -33.56 2.64 -11.71
N MET A 228 -32.93 1.79 -10.92
CA MET A 228 -31.91 2.19 -9.96
C MET A 228 -30.54 1.95 -10.59
N ARG A 229 -29.65 2.95 -10.53
CA ARG A 229 -28.28 2.85 -11.05
C ARG A 229 -27.31 3.14 -9.93
N LEU A 230 -26.29 2.31 -9.78
CA LEU A 230 -25.37 2.28 -8.66
C LEU A 230 -23.94 2.21 -9.21
N ASP A 231 -23.06 3.08 -8.73
CA ASP A 231 -21.64 3.15 -9.12
C ASP A 231 -20.79 3.45 -7.87
N ASN A 232 -19.50 3.14 -7.95
CA ASN A 232 -18.48 3.43 -6.94
C ASN A 232 -18.96 3.12 -5.50
N PHE A 233 -19.36 1.86 -5.25
CA PHE A 233 -19.68 1.40 -3.89
C PHE A 233 -18.39 1.20 -3.10
N GLN A 234 -18.28 1.83 -1.93
CA GLN A 234 -17.07 1.82 -1.13
C GLN A 234 -17.34 1.49 0.33
N VAL A 235 -16.40 0.74 0.92
CA VAL A 235 -16.29 0.49 2.37
C VAL A 235 -15.01 1.16 2.84
N HIS A 236 -15.10 1.94 3.91
CA HIS A 236 -13.97 2.59 4.56
C HIS A 236 -13.93 2.20 6.02
N ASP A 237 -12.75 1.86 6.53
CA ASP A 237 -12.53 1.59 7.95
C ASP A 237 -11.91 2.79 8.70
N GLY A 238 -11.87 2.66 10.01
CA GLY A 238 -11.30 3.56 11.00
C GLY A 238 -10.41 2.83 11.99
N ALA A 239 -10.02 1.60 11.67
CA ALA A 239 -8.63 1.27 11.90
C ALA A 239 -7.82 2.47 11.39
N ALA A 240 -6.95 3.03 12.24
CA ALA A 240 -5.84 3.75 11.63
C ALA A 240 -5.18 2.74 10.67
N PRO A 241 -4.87 3.10 9.41
CA PRO A 241 -3.97 2.29 8.60
C PRO A 241 -2.84 1.92 9.55
N PRO A 242 -2.60 0.61 9.83
CA PRO A 242 -1.82 0.22 10.99
C PRO A 242 -0.57 1.07 11.00
N THR A 243 -0.30 1.78 12.10
CA THR A 243 0.71 2.85 12.11
C THR A 243 2.09 2.21 12.12
N TYR A 244 2.38 1.63 10.97
CA TYR A 244 3.64 1.16 10.47
C TYR A 244 4.44 2.43 10.23
N ASP A 245 5.44 2.69 11.07
CA ASP A 245 6.38 3.75 10.74
C ASP A 245 7.02 3.38 9.40
N VAL A 246 7.02 4.33 8.47
CA VAL A 246 7.68 4.17 7.17
C VAL A 246 9.17 4.20 7.45
N LEU A 247 9.77 3.02 7.57
CA LEU A 247 11.20 2.87 7.79
C LEU A 247 11.97 3.27 6.54
N TYR A 248 11.38 2.98 5.38
CA TYR A 248 11.91 3.33 4.07
C TYR A 248 10.81 3.47 3.03
N SER A 249 10.97 4.41 2.12
CA SER A 249 10.15 4.55 0.92
C SER A 249 11.04 5.08 -0.20
N GLN A 250 11.11 4.35 -1.31
CA GLN A 250 11.86 4.73 -2.50
C GLN A 250 10.95 4.76 -3.74
N PRO A 251 10.38 5.93 -4.06
CA PRO A 251 9.95 6.21 -5.41
C PRO A 251 11.18 6.50 -6.29
N PHE A 252 11.14 6.09 -7.56
CA PHE A 252 12.30 6.17 -8.48
C PHE A 252 12.13 7.23 -9.58
N TYR A 253 11.78 8.48 -9.23
CA TYR A 253 11.38 9.53 -10.19
C TYR A 253 12.27 9.66 -11.45
N LEU A 254 11.64 9.95 -12.59
CA LEU A 254 12.34 10.12 -13.87
C LEU A 254 13.07 11.47 -13.96
N ASP A 255 14.36 11.45 -14.30
CA ASP A 255 15.09 12.64 -14.75
C ASP A 255 14.69 13.01 -16.19
N ALA A 256 14.63 14.31 -16.49
CA ALA A 256 14.48 14.84 -17.84
C ALA A 256 15.69 14.54 -18.76
N GLY A 257 16.81 14.07 -18.20
CA GLY A 257 18.08 13.82 -18.88
C GLY A 257 18.65 12.41 -18.75
N SER A 258 17.94 11.40 -19.28
CA SER A 258 18.31 9.97 -19.29
C SER A 258 18.06 9.24 -17.95
N PRO A 259 17.87 7.90 -17.97
CA PRO A 259 17.82 7.11 -16.75
C PRO A 259 19.13 7.15 -15.97
N LEU A 260 19.02 7.01 -14.64
CA LEU A 260 20.15 7.00 -13.72
C LEU A 260 20.42 5.58 -13.20
N PRO A 261 21.69 5.20 -12.98
CA PRO A 261 22.04 3.95 -12.34
C PRO A 261 21.37 3.75 -10.99
N LEU A 262 21.00 2.51 -10.68
CA LEU A 262 20.41 2.07 -9.42
C LEU A 262 21.29 2.44 -8.20
N THR A 263 22.61 2.56 -8.40
CA THR A 263 23.58 3.03 -7.40
C THR A 263 23.41 4.48 -6.99
N GLU A 264 22.94 5.37 -7.88
CA GLU A 264 22.65 6.78 -7.52
C GLU A 264 21.46 6.91 -6.57
N TRP A 265 20.58 5.89 -6.54
CA TRP A 265 19.44 5.77 -5.64
C TRP A 265 19.78 5.07 -4.31
N GLY A 266 21.06 4.74 -4.08
CA GLY A 266 21.52 4.03 -2.88
C GLY A 266 21.27 2.52 -2.90
N TRP A 267 20.94 1.94 -4.05
CA TRP A 267 20.70 0.50 -4.21
C TRP A 267 21.89 -0.20 -4.87
N THR A 268 22.10 -1.46 -4.50
CA THR A 268 23.10 -2.36 -5.10
C THR A 268 22.39 -3.41 -5.95
N SER A 269 22.98 -3.74 -7.10
CA SER A 269 22.57 -4.88 -7.92
C SER A 269 23.66 -5.95 -7.96
N LEU A 270 23.29 -7.20 -7.70
CA LEU A 270 24.13 -8.37 -7.90
C LEU A 270 23.48 -9.21 -9.00
N VAL A 271 24.21 -9.52 -10.07
CA VAL A 271 23.66 -10.30 -11.19
C VAL A 271 24.57 -11.46 -11.55
N PHE A 272 23.98 -12.65 -11.66
CA PHE A 272 24.64 -13.84 -12.14
C PHE A 272 24.78 -13.80 -13.68
N SER A 273 25.97 -14.13 -14.17
CA SER A 273 26.34 -14.03 -15.58
C SER A 273 27.19 -15.22 -16.00
N ALA A 274 27.48 -15.33 -17.31
CA ALA A 274 28.48 -16.27 -17.81
C ALA A 274 29.89 -16.08 -17.20
N SER A 275 30.18 -14.94 -16.56
CA SER A 275 31.41 -14.69 -15.81
C SER A 275 31.25 -14.71 -14.28
N GLY A 276 30.19 -15.35 -13.77
CA GLY A 276 29.88 -15.42 -12.33
C GLY A 276 29.02 -14.25 -11.84
N VAL A 277 29.00 -13.99 -10.53
CA VAL A 277 28.20 -12.91 -9.95
C VAL A 277 28.98 -11.60 -9.98
N VAL A 278 28.42 -10.61 -10.65
CA VAL A 278 28.96 -9.27 -10.82
C VAL A 278 28.10 -8.28 -10.04
N GLU A 279 28.75 -7.40 -9.29
CA GLU A 279 28.13 -6.27 -8.60
C GLU A 279 28.08 -5.06 -9.55
N ASN A 280 26.92 -4.40 -9.63
CA ASN A 280 26.63 -3.24 -10.47
C ASN A 280 27.17 -3.35 -11.92
N PRO A 281 26.80 -4.41 -12.67
CA PRO A 281 27.24 -4.61 -14.05
C PRO A 281 26.68 -3.56 -15.02
N ILE A 282 27.47 -3.28 -16.06
CA ILE A 282 27.12 -2.39 -17.18
C ILE A 282 26.68 -3.26 -18.39
N TYR A 283 25.44 -3.08 -18.85
CA TYR A 283 24.81 -3.71 -20.01
C TYR A 283 24.79 -2.76 -21.21
N ALA A 284 25.42 -3.16 -22.33
CA ALA A 284 25.40 -2.40 -23.59
C ALA A 284 25.80 -0.90 -23.53
N GLY A 285 26.38 -0.44 -22.41
CA GLY A 285 26.74 0.97 -22.15
C GLY A 285 25.97 1.63 -20.99
N ASN A 286 24.96 0.96 -20.44
CA ASN A 286 24.07 1.43 -19.37
C ASN A 286 24.20 0.55 -18.12
N GLU A 287 23.98 1.07 -16.91
CA GLU A 287 23.95 0.24 -15.69
C GLU A 287 22.57 -0.41 -15.48
N VAL A 288 22.35 -1.13 -14.37
CA VAL A 288 20.97 -1.42 -13.93
C VAL A 288 20.32 -0.08 -13.59
N GLU A 289 19.18 0.23 -14.20
CA GLU A 289 18.55 1.55 -14.13
C GLU A 289 17.26 1.53 -13.32
N ALA A 290 17.11 2.53 -12.45
CA ALA A 290 15.88 2.75 -11.70
C ALA A 290 15.04 3.83 -12.38
N ILE A 291 13.77 3.53 -12.69
CA ILE A 291 12.89 4.44 -13.44
C ILE A 291 11.42 4.22 -13.04
N SER A 292 10.82 5.23 -12.39
CA SER A 292 9.43 5.29 -11.91
C SER A 292 8.40 5.33 -13.02
N SER A 293 7.15 4.90 -12.79
CA SER A 293 6.04 5.21 -13.70
C SER A 293 4.88 5.88 -12.98
N GLY A 294 4.69 7.17 -13.23
CA GLY A 294 3.78 8.02 -12.47
C GLY A 294 2.28 7.89 -12.76
N VAL A 295 1.73 6.67 -12.69
CA VAL A 295 0.31 6.43 -12.37
C VAL A 295 0.14 5.07 -11.64
N ALA A 296 0.46 5.02 -10.35
CA ALA A 296 -0.02 4.00 -9.41
C ALA A 296 0.07 4.54 -7.95
N ALA A 297 -0.92 4.13 -7.12
CA ALA A 297 -1.13 4.44 -5.71
C ALA A 297 -0.88 5.90 -5.23
N GLY A 298 -1.00 6.10 -3.91
CA GLY A 298 -0.52 7.32 -3.25
C GLY A 298 0.97 7.22 -2.99
N ASP A 299 1.79 7.86 -3.83
CA ASP A 299 3.21 8.05 -3.53
C ASP A 299 3.35 8.90 -2.26
N MET A 300 4.02 8.35 -1.24
CA MET A 300 4.27 9.01 0.04
C MET A 300 5.58 9.81 0.05
N GLY A 301 6.32 9.78 -1.06
CA GLY A 301 7.62 10.40 -1.22
C GLY A 301 8.78 9.56 -0.69
N ALA A 302 9.98 10.08 -0.85
CA ALA A 302 11.21 9.47 -0.36
C ALA A 302 11.30 9.56 1.18
N VAL A 303 11.48 8.41 1.84
CA VAL A 303 11.68 8.32 3.30
C VAL A 303 12.91 7.46 3.56
N ASN A 304 13.92 8.02 4.25
CA ASN A 304 15.25 7.40 4.46
C ASN A 304 15.95 6.91 3.17
N ALA A 305 15.48 7.38 2.01
CA ALA A 305 15.96 7.06 0.68
C ALA A 305 17.05 8.03 0.23
N ILE A 306 18.00 7.52 -0.57
CA ILE A 306 18.98 8.35 -1.26
C ILE A 306 18.33 8.88 -2.54
N PHE A 307 18.44 10.18 -2.76
CA PHE A 307 17.81 10.86 -3.89
C PHE A 307 18.87 11.53 -4.78
N PRO A 308 18.97 11.19 -6.07
CA PRO A 308 19.92 11.83 -6.96
C PRO A 308 19.63 13.33 -7.14
N THR A 309 20.68 14.13 -7.28
CA THR A 309 20.54 15.57 -7.44
C THR A 309 19.99 15.95 -8.82
N ASN A 310 19.05 16.90 -8.87
CA ASN A 310 18.39 17.46 -10.07
C ASN A 310 17.25 16.63 -10.70
N VAL A 311 16.90 15.47 -10.13
CA VAL A 311 15.71 14.72 -10.55
C VAL A 311 14.44 15.53 -10.24
N THR A 312 13.48 15.53 -11.17
CA THR A 312 12.16 16.17 -11.01
C THR A 312 11.08 15.10 -10.96
N ALA A 313 10.08 15.22 -10.08
CA ALA A 313 8.95 14.29 -10.06
C ALA A 313 8.24 14.26 -11.43
N GLY A 314 8.34 13.13 -12.14
CA GLY A 314 7.86 12.94 -13.51
C GLY A 314 6.79 11.86 -13.61
N THR A 315 5.92 11.95 -14.64
CA THR A 315 4.69 11.12 -14.74
C THR A 315 4.84 9.79 -15.50
N ARG A 316 6.07 9.32 -15.79
CA ARG A 316 6.34 8.15 -16.67
C ARG A 316 7.71 7.53 -16.42
N GLY A 317 7.87 6.24 -16.77
CA GLY A 317 9.16 5.56 -16.84
C GLY A 317 9.08 4.02 -16.69
N TYR A 318 10.24 3.38 -16.48
CA TYR A 318 10.55 2.00 -16.90
C TYR A 318 11.67 1.28 -16.08
N GLY A 319 11.49 0.90 -14.82
CA GLY A 319 12.54 0.13 -14.10
C GLY A 319 13.04 -1.08 -14.93
N PHE A 320 14.34 -1.31 -15.06
CA PHE A 320 14.85 -2.28 -16.03
C PHE A 320 15.72 -3.37 -15.43
N PHE A 321 15.21 -4.59 -15.46
CA PHE A 321 16.03 -5.80 -15.60
C PHE A 321 15.54 -6.62 -16.80
N ALA A 322 16.10 -6.36 -17.99
CA ALA A 322 16.10 -7.32 -19.10
C ALA A 322 17.55 -7.68 -19.47
N PRO A 323 18.20 -8.61 -18.74
CA PRO A 323 19.52 -9.11 -19.10
C PRO A 323 19.53 -9.80 -20.48
N LYS A 324 18.34 -10.10 -21.02
CA LYS A 324 18.05 -10.86 -22.24
C LYS A 324 18.36 -10.13 -23.56
N GLN A 325 18.64 -8.82 -23.53
CA GLN A 325 19.21 -8.12 -24.71
C GLN A 325 20.70 -8.44 -24.92
N ASP A 326 21.41 -8.90 -23.87
CA ASP A 326 22.78 -9.40 -23.98
C ASP A 326 22.81 -10.92 -23.79
N ALA A 327 23.37 -11.63 -24.78
CA ALA A 327 23.46 -13.09 -24.76
C ALA A 327 24.29 -13.64 -23.57
N ALA A 328 25.13 -12.82 -22.93
CA ALA A 328 25.91 -13.22 -21.75
C ALA A 328 25.08 -13.37 -20.46
N TYR A 329 23.83 -12.91 -20.45
CA TYR A 329 22.96 -12.87 -19.26
C TYR A 329 21.53 -13.39 -19.53
N ALA A 330 21.24 -14.03 -20.66
CA ALA A 330 19.93 -14.63 -20.90
C ALA A 330 19.61 -15.73 -19.84
N GLY A 331 18.50 -15.59 -19.12
CA GLY A 331 18.18 -16.45 -17.97
C GLY A 331 19.01 -16.15 -16.71
N ALA A 332 19.56 -14.94 -16.59
CA ALA A 332 20.26 -14.50 -15.39
C ALA A 332 19.30 -14.33 -14.20
N THR A 333 19.81 -14.72 -13.03
CA THR A 333 19.25 -14.39 -11.72
C THR A 333 19.93 -13.13 -11.18
N ALA A 334 19.18 -12.33 -10.43
CA ALA A 334 19.65 -11.10 -9.80
C ALA A 334 19.09 -10.91 -8.40
N LEU A 335 19.82 -10.14 -7.60
CA LEU A 335 19.36 -9.59 -6.33
C LEU A 335 19.64 -8.08 -6.35
N MET A 336 18.58 -7.28 -6.29
CA MET A 336 18.65 -5.82 -6.14
C MET A 336 18.26 -5.49 -4.70
N TYR A 337 19.09 -4.74 -3.98
CA TYR A 337 18.83 -4.45 -2.57
C TYR A 337 19.33 -3.08 -2.13
N THR A 338 18.80 -2.62 -1.01
CA THR A 338 19.23 -1.43 -0.27
C THR A 338 19.51 -1.80 1.20
N THR A 339 20.37 -1.02 1.85
CA THR A 339 20.66 -1.11 3.29
C THR A 339 20.08 0.12 3.97
N LEU A 340 19.21 -0.06 4.96
CA LEU A 340 18.53 1.06 5.61
C LEU A 340 19.41 1.68 6.72
N PRO A 341 19.34 3.00 6.93
CA PRO A 341 19.99 3.65 8.08
C PRO A 341 19.33 3.25 9.42
N THR A 342 18.11 2.71 9.38
CA THR A 342 17.40 2.14 10.54
C THR A 342 17.06 0.68 10.27
N ASN A 343 17.63 -0.22 11.07
CA ASN A 343 17.29 -1.63 11.00
C ASN A 343 16.00 -1.93 11.79
N THR A 344 15.17 -2.83 11.29
CA THR A 344 14.14 -3.48 12.11
C THR A 344 14.51 -4.94 12.40
N THR A 345 13.71 -5.61 13.23
CA THR A 345 13.82 -7.06 13.46
C THR A 345 12.75 -7.78 12.64
N VAL A 346 12.89 -9.08 12.41
CA VAL A 346 11.82 -9.87 11.76
C VAL A 346 10.48 -9.73 12.49
N SER A 347 10.51 -9.63 13.82
CA SER A 347 9.33 -9.39 14.67
C SER A 347 8.85 -7.93 14.73
N GLY A 348 9.64 -7.00 14.20
CA GLY A 348 9.30 -5.57 14.11
C GLY A 348 8.97 -5.13 12.68
N LEU A 349 9.20 -5.98 11.68
CA LEU A 349 8.78 -5.79 10.30
C LEU A 349 7.29 -6.07 10.18
N GLN A 350 6.55 -5.17 9.53
CA GLN A 350 5.09 -5.22 9.50
C GLN A 350 4.49 -5.16 8.09
N LYS A 351 5.19 -4.53 7.14
CA LYS A 351 4.90 -4.69 5.71
C LYS A 351 6.16 -4.52 4.84
N LEU A 352 6.21 -5.26 3.74
CA LEU A 352 7.05 -4.97 2.58
C LEU A 352 6.11 -4.74 1.40
N SER A 353 6.30 -3.67 0.64
CA SER A 353 5.52 -3.42 -0.56
C SER A 353 6.39 -2.93 -1.72
N VAL A 354 5.97 -3.25 -2.93
CA VAL A 354 6.56 -2.75 -4.18
C VAL A 354 5.48 -2.70 -5.25
N GLU A 355 5.50 -1.68 -6.10
CA GLU A 355 4.67 -1.66 -7.30
C GLU A 355 5.43 -2.28 -8.46
N GLN A 356 4.85 -3.28 -9.10
CA GLN A 356 5.51 -4.07 -10.14
C GLN A 356 4.74 -3.99 -11.46
N LYS A 357 5.48 -3.81 -12.56
CA LYS A 357 4.96 -3.93 -13.93
C LYS A 357 5.93 -4.77 -14.75
N ASN A 358 5.42 -5.71 -15.51
CA ASN A 358 6.27 -6.70 -16.18
C ASN A 358 5.63 -7.18 -17.46
N ASP A 359 6.33 -7.07 -18.59
CA ASP A 359 5.85 -7.67 -19.84
C ASP A 359 6.33 -9.12 -20.04
N ASN A 360 7.25 -9.62 -19.20
CA ASN A 360 7.77 -10.98 -19.24
C ASN A 360 6.84 -11.98 -18.50
N ALA A 361 6.45 -13.05 -19.20
CA ALA A 361 5.53 -14.06 -18.68
C ALA A 361 6.18 -15.18 -17.86
N ASP A 362 7.50 -15.42 -17.97
CA ASP A 362 8.19 -16.53 -17.30
C ASP A 362 9.29 -16.11 -16.30
N SER A 363 9.34 -14.82 -15.94
CA SER A 363 10.19 -14.32 -14.86
C SER A 363 9.65 -14.70 -13.47
N ILE A 364 10.56 -14.99 -12.54
CA ILE A 364 10.27 -15.15 -11.11
C ILE A 364 10.68 -13.87 -10.38
N ILE A 365 9.82 -13.37 -9.49
CA ILE A 365 10.11 -12.17 -8.69
C ILE A 365 9.67 -12.42 -7.25
N ARG A 366 10.53 -12.11 -6.29
CA ARG A 366 10.35 -12.38 -4.85
C ARG A 366 10.89 -11.22 -4.03
N PHE A 367 10.29 -10.94 -2.87
CA PHE A 367 10.91 -10.05 -1.89
C PHE A 367 12.16 -10.73 -1.31
N ALA A 368 13.14 -9.96 -0.88
CA ALA A 368 14.36 -10.47 -0.26
C ALA A 368 14.75 -9.66 0.97
N ILE A 369 15.26 -10.34 2.00
CA ILE A 369 15.83 -9.72 3.21
C ILE A 369 17.14 -10.41 3.60
N ARG A 370 18.05 -9.68 4.24
CA ARG A 370 19.28 -10.22 4.82
C ARG A 370 19.25 -10.12 6.34
N ILE A 371 19.57 -11.23 7.00
CA ILE A 371 19.69 -11.31 8.47
C ILE A 371 21.13 -11.74 8.77
N GLY A 372 21.98 -10.79 9.17
CA GLY A 372 23.41 -11.01 9.30
C GLY A 372 24.03 -11.33 7.94
N SER A 373 24.66 -12.49 7.78
CA SER A 373 25.27 -12.90 6.50
C SER A 373 24.33 -13.69 5.59
N GLN A 374 23.14 -14.09 6.05
CA GLN A 374 22.24 -14.98 5.31
C GLN A 374 21.12 -14.19 4.62
N TRP A 375 20.94 -14.41 3.32
CA TRP A 375 19.81 -13.92 2.56
C TRP A 375 18.64 -14.90 2.60
N TYR A 376 17.43 -14.36 2.56
CA TYR A 376 16.18 -15.09 2.38
C TYR A 376 15.34 -14.39 1.32
N ALA A 377 14.61 -15.18 0.53
CA ALA A 377 13.63 -14.68 -0.42
C ALA A 377 12.23 -15.19 -0.07
N SER A 378 11.18 -14.45 -0.44
CA SER A 378 9.79 -14.88 -0.22
C SER A 378 9.54 -16.21 -0.92
N ALA A 379 8.83 -17.14 -0.26
CA ALA A 379 8.45 -18.44 -0.82
C ALA A 379 7.32 -18.29 -1.85
N ASP A 380 6.44 -17.30 -1.65
CA ASP A 380 5.51 -16.82 -2.66
C ASP A 380 6.27 -15.95 -3.68
N GLU A 381 6.00 -16.15 -4.97
CA GLU A 381 6.49 -15.30 -6.06
C GLU A 381 5.37 -14.47 -6.66
N PHE A 382 5.72 -13.28 -7.15
CA PHE A 382 4.83 -12.34 -7.83
C PHE A 382 5.37 -11.97 -9.23
N GLY A 383 6.06 -12.94 -9.85
CA GLY A 383 6.50 -12.88 -11.23
C GLY A 383 5.36 -12.92 -12.25
N GLY A 384 5.70 -13.18 -13.51
CA GLY A 384 4.73 -13.19 -14.62
C GLY A 384 4.23 -11.81 -15.08
N GLN A 385 3.45 -11.84 -16.15
CA GLN A 385 3.11 -10.67 -16.96
C GLN A 385 1.98 -9.81 -16.37
N ASN A 386 2.29 -8.55 -16.05
CA ASN A 386 1.37 -7.51 -15.58
C ASN A 386 1.51 -6.25 -16.46
N ALA A 387 0.47 -5.90 -17.22
CA ALA A 387 0.50 -4.79 -18.20
C ALA A 387 0.43 -3.38 -17.57
N ALA A 388 -0.18 -3.29 -16.39
CA ALA A 388 -0.20 -2.12 -15.52
C ALA A 388 0.74 -2.33 -14.32
N TYR A 389 1.01 -1.26 -13.57
CA TYR A 389 1.62 -1.41 -12.25
C TYR A 389 0.60 -2.03 -11.30
N ALA A 390 1.04 -3.07 -10.58
CA ALA A 390 0.26 -3.77 -9.57
C ALA A 390 1.06 -3.77 -8.26
N LEU A 391 0.42 -3.31 -7.19
CA LEU A 391 0.95 -3.39 -5.84
C LEU A 391 1.15 -4.86 -5.45
N LYS A 392 2.32 -5.18 -4.90
CA LYS A 392 2.70 -6.49 -4.34
C LYS A 392 3.11 -6.26 -2.90
N GLU A 393 2.69 -7.15 -2.00
CA GLU A 393 2.89 -6.95 -0.56
C GLU A 393 3.22 -8.27 0.15
N MET A 394 3.91 -8.17 1.29
CA MET A 394 3.94 -9.16 2.37
C MET A 394 3.55 -8.47 3.67
N LEU A 395 2.77 -9.15 4.50
CA LEU A 395 2.19 -8.58 5.73
C LEU A 395 2.83 -9.18 6.99
N GLU A 396 2.62 -8.55 8.14
CA GLU A 396 3.23 -8.90 9.44
C GLU A 396 3.15 -10.41 9.77
N ALA A 397 2.03 -11.06 9.44
CA ALA A 397 1.82 -12.49 9.65
C ALA A 397 2.77 -13.39 8.82
N ASP A 398 3.20 -12.95 7.63
CA ASP A 398 4.08 -13.73 6.75
C ASP A 398 5.49 -13.86 7.32
N PHE A 399 6.04 -12.77 7.89
CA PHE A 399 7.46 -12.71 8.26
C PHE A 399 7.86 -13.70 9.35
N SER A 400 6.94 -13.99 10.27
CA SER A 400 7.12 -14.97 11.35
C SER A 400 6.98 -16.43 10.90
N HIS A 401 6.57 -16.69 9.65
CA HIS A 401 6.23 -18.03 9.18
C HIS A 401 7.36 -18.65 8.33
N PRO A 402 7.99 -19.77 8.72
CA PRO A 402 9.12 -20.33 7.97
C PRO A 402 8.76 -20.69 6.52
N ALA A 403 7.55 -21.22 6.29
CA ALA A 403 7.08 -21.60 4.96
C ALA A 403 6.83 -20.42 4.01
N LYS A 404 6.89 -19.17 4.50
CA LYS A 404 6.83 -17.95 3.69
C LYS A 404 8.19 -17.48 3.18
N TRP A 405 9.26 -18.23 3.51
CA TRP A 405 10.63 -17.94 3.12
C TRP A 405 11.32 -19.15 2.48
N VAL A 406 12.32 -18.86 1.65
CA VAL A 406 13.35 -19.78 1.18
C VAL A 406 14.72 -19.16 1.43
N GLU A 407 15.70 -19.98 1.78
CA GLU A 407 17.10 -19.56 1.86
C GLU A 407 17.57 -19.09 0.48
N LEU A 408 18.25 -17.94 0.41
CA LEU A 408 18.85 -17.42 -0.82
C LEU A 408 20.37 -17.46 -0.65
N THR A 409 21.06 -18.21 -1.51
CA THR A 409 22.53 -18.26 -1.54
C THR A 409 23.03 -17.17 -2.48
N VAL A 410 24.01 -16.39 -2.01
CA VAL A 410 24.67 -15.33 -2.78
C VAL A 410 26.18 -15.46 -2.57
N VAL A 411 26.91 -15.78 -3.63
CA VAL A 411 28.38 -15.88 -3.63
C VAL A 411 28.91 -14.96 -4.74
N LEU A 412 29.87 -14.09 -4.42
CA LEU A 412 30.40 -13.10 -5.37
C LEU A 412 31.54 -13.64 -6.24
N GLY A 413 31.73 -13.04 -7.41
CA GLY A 413 32.90 -13.22 -8.27
C GLY A 413 32.79 -14.35 -9.29
N GLY A 414 33.94 -14.72 -9.88
CA GLY A 414 34.01 -15.55 -11.10
C GLY A 414 33.53 -17.00 -11.00
N ALA A 415 33.29 -17.50 -9.79
CA ALA A 415 32.65 -18.78 -9.51
C ALA A 415 31.46 -18.61 -8.54
N GLY A 416 30.92 -17.39 -8.48
CA GLY A 416 29.79 -17.02 -7.66
C GLY A 416 28.47 -17.58 -8.19
N GLU A 417 27.44 -17.55 -7.35
CA GLU A 417 26.08 -18.00 -7.65
C GLU A 417 25.05 -17.09 -6.97
N ILE A 418 23.85 -17.00 -7.56
CA ILE A 418 22.64 -16.51 -6.90
C ILE A 418 21.59 -17.61 -7.09
N SER A 419 21.22 -18.30 -6.02
CA SER A 419 20.36 -19.50 -6.10
C SER A 419 19.42 -19.65 -4.91
N LEU A 420 18.18 -20.04 -5.20
CA LEU A 420 17.17 -20.37 -4.18
C LEU A 420 17.44 -21.78 -3.62
N GLY A 421 17.43 -21.87 -2.29
CA GLY A 421 17.63 -23.09 -1.52
C GLY A 421 16.32 -23.64 -0.94
N THR A 422 16.39 -24.10 0.31
CA THR A 422 15.27 -24.74 1.01
C THR A 422 14.49 -23.78 1.90
N THR A 423 13.27 -24.17 2.29
CA THR A 423 12.53 -23.51 3.37
C THR A 423 13.36 -23.54 4.66
N PRO A 424 13.52 -22.41 5.39
CA PRO A 424 14.23 -22.37 6.66
C PRO A 424 13.68 -23.37 7.69
N ALA A 425 14.56 -24.00 8.45
CA ALA A 425 14.18 -25.01 9.45
C ALA A 425 13.39 -24.46 10.66
N SER A 426 13.36 -23.14 10.83
CA SER A 426 12.63 -22.41 11.87
C SER A 426 12.16 -21.06 11.35
N ALA A 427 11.20 -20.44 12.04
CA ALA A 427 10.83 -19.04 11.80
C ALA A 427 12.08 -18.14 11.78
N LEU A 428 12.09 -17.15 10.90
CA LEU A 428 13.16 -16.17 10.85
C LEU A 428 13.15 -15.30 12.11
N SER A 429 14.33 -14.92 12.58
CA SER A 429 14.48 -14.05 13.75
C SER A 429 15.83 -13.33 13.71
N GLY A 430 15.91 -12.17 14.34
CA GLY A 430 17.09 -11.31 14.32
C GLY A 430 16.83 -9.96 13.66
N ILE A 431 17.91 -9.20 13.49
CA ILE A 431 17.93 -7.89 12.85
C ILE A 431 18.01 -8.08 11.33
N ILE A 432 17.20 -7.33 10.59
CA ILE A 432 17.28 -7.25 9.13
C ILE A 432 18.15 -6.04 8.79
N ASP A 433 19.21 -6.26 8.00
CA ASP A 433 20.21 -5.25 7.66
C ASP A 433 20.29 -4.93 6.15
N ALA A 434 19.52 -5.64 5.32
CA ALA A 434 19.28 -5.29 3.93
C ALA A 434 17.91 -5.82 3.45
N TYR A 435 17.31 -5.09 2.50
CA TYR A 435 15.98 -5.34 1.94
C TYR A 435 16.05 -5.21 0.42
N GLY A 436 15.30 -6.02 -0.31
CA GLY A 436 15.40 -6.00 -1.77
C GLY A 436 14.42 -6.91 -2.49
N ILE A 437 14.75 -7.18 -3.75
CA ILE A 437 13.99 -8.00 -4.69
C ILE A 437 14.94 -9.02 -5.33
N TYR A 438 14.61 -10.30 -5.23
CA TYR A 438 15.21 -11.37 -6.02
C TYR A 438 14.45 -11.50 -7.35
N VAL A 439 15.19 -11.70 -8.45
CA VAL A 439 14.64 -11.86 -9.79
C VAL A 439 15.29 -13.04 -10.50
N ASP A 440 14.48 -13.88 -11.17
CA ASP A 440 14.91 -14.69 -12.31
C ASP A 440 14.30 -14.08 -13.58
N SER A 441 15.12 -13.82 -14.59
CA SER A 441 14.68 -13.23 -15.86
C SER A 441 13.94 -14.18 -16.80
N GLY A 442 13.81 -15.47 -16.45
CA GLY A 442 13.09 -16.45 -17.26
C GLY A 442 13.83 -16.81 -18.56
N THR A 443 13.20 -17.64 -19.39
CA THR A 443 13.88 -18.34 -20.49
C THR A 443 13.25 -18.15 -21.87
N THR A 444 11.98 -17.72 -21.96
CA THR A 444 11.17 -17.76 -23.18
C THR A 444 11.44 -16.56 -24.09
N PRO A 445 12.17 -16.66 -25.22
CA PRO A 445 12.60 -15.48 -25.99
C PRO A 445 11.42 -14.78 -26.68
N GLY A 446 11.16 -13.51 -26.29
CA GLY A 446 9.86 -12.85 -26.50
C GLY A 446 9.84 -11.56 -27.33
N GLY A 447 10.96 -11.13 -27.92
CA GLY A 447 11.01 -9.90 -28.72
C GLY A 447 10.98 -8.61 -27.86
N GLU A 448 10.35 -7.55 -28.36
CA GLU A 448 10.23 -6.26 -27.66
C GLU A 448 9.24 -6.35 -26.48
N GLY A 449 9.63 -6.98 -25.35
CA GLY A 449 8.71 -7.19 -24.22
C GLY A 449 9.24 -7.97 -23.02
N ASP A 450 10.54 -7.84 -22.68
CA ASP A 450 11.21 -8.63 -21.63
C ASP A 450 11.62 -7.82 -20.37
N HIS A 451 10.93 -6.73 -20.06
CA HIS A 451 11.30 -5.74 -19.03
C HIS A 451 10.53 -5.91 -17.72
N ILE A 452 11.27 -6.20 -16.65
CA ILE A 452 10.77 -6.24 -15.28
C ILE A 452 10.99 -4.86 -14.63
N ARG A 453 9.90 -4.18 -14.24
CA ARG A 453 9.87 -2.83 -13.68
C ARG A 453 9.36 -2.83 -12.24
N PHE A 454 9.98 -1.99 -11.41
CA PHE A 454 9.59 -1.73 -10.03
C PHE A 454 9.46 -0.22 -9.79
N ASP A 455 8.55 0.17 -8.92
CA ASP A 455 8.47 1.51 -8.34
C ASP A 455 8.01 1.43 -6.88
N ASN A 456 8.18 2.53 -6.15
CA ASN A 456 7.63 2.74 -4.80
C ASN A 456 7.91 1.54 -3.85
N PHE A 457 9.18 1.14 -3.71
CA PHE A 457 9.58 0.10 -2.77
C PHE A 457 9.55 0.66 -1.35
N GLN A 458 8.77 0.03 -0.47
CA GLN A 458 8.53 0.52 0.89
C GLN A 458 8.78 -0.56 1.94
N VAL A 459 9.35 -0.14 3.06
CA VAL A 459 9.58 -0.96 4.26
C VAL A 459 8.86 -0.31 5.43
N TYR A 460 8.03 -1.10 6.07
CA TYR A 460 7.10 -0.68 7.11
C TYR A 460 7.33 -1.51 8.36
N GLY A 461 7.45 -0.84 9.51
CA GLY A 461 7.65 -1.55 10.77
C GLY A 461 7.94 -0.64 11.93
N SER A 462 8.25 -1.24 13.08
CA SER A 462 8.85 -0.52 14.19
C SER A 462 10.36 -0.37 13.97
N ALA A 463 10.84 0.87 13.95
CA ALA A 463 12.27 1.15 13.92
C ALA A 463 12.88 0.65 15.23
N ASN A 464 13.86 -0.24 15.18
CA ASN A 464 14.60 -0.55 16.39
C ASN A 464 15.57 0.60 16.62
N THR A 465 15.30 1.45 17.62
CA THR A 465 16.18 2.57 17.95
C THR A 465 17.51 2.02 18.45
N VAL A 466 18.51 2.05 17.57
CA VAL A 466 19.90 1.59 17.75
C VAL A 466 20.07 0.06 17.69
N PRO A 467 20.90 -0.49 16.77
CA PRO A 467 21.45 -1.84 16.91
C PRO A 467 22.49 -1.84 18.05
N PRO A 468 22.38 -2.69 19.08
CA PRO A 468 23.43 -2.80 20.09
C PRO A 468 24.70 -3.39 19.45
N GLY A 469 25.68 -2.54 19.13
CA GLY A 469 27.01 -2.95 18.65
C GLY A 469 27.24 -2.93 17.13
N GLY A 470 26.48 -2.20 16.33
CA GLY A 470 26.86 -1.90 14.94
C GLY A 470 27.98 -0.85 14.88
N THR A 471 29.03 -1.06 14.08
CA THR A 471 30.19 -0.14 14.01
C THR A 471 29.94 1.13 13.17
N GLU A 472 28.88 1.17 12.38
CA GLU A 472 28.54 2.35 11.57
C GLU A 472 27.83 3.42 12.41
N PRO A 473 28.20 4.70 12.29
CA PRO A 473 27.64 5.75 13.11
C PRO A 473 26.31 6.29 12.57
N PHE A 474 25.35 6.54 13.45
CA PHE A 474 24.03 7.08 13.10
C PHE A 474 23.72 8.36 13.88
N ILE A 475 23.42 9.48 13.20
CA ILE A 475 23.08 10.74 13.86
C ILE A 475 21.66 10.69 14.44
N VAL A 476 21.56 10.57 15.76
CA VAL A 476 20.30 10.53 16.52
C VAL A 476 19.61 11.89 16.58
N SER A 477 20.38 12.97 16.75
CA SER A 477 19.81 14.33 16.76
C SER A 477 20.85 15.41 16.47
N TYR A 478 20.38 16.53 15.95
CA TYR A 478 21.16 17.74 15.74
C TYR A 478 20.38 18.97 16.20
N GLY A 479 21.03 19.87 16.93
CA GLY A 479 20.44 21.12 17.42
C GLY A 479 21.42 22.28 17.37
N MET A 480 20.92 23.49 17.08
CA MET A 480 21.71 24.73 17.07
C MET A 480 21.19 25.69 18.13
N SER A 481 22.08 26.23 18.97
CA SER A 481 21.75 27.25 19.95
C SER A 481 22.93 28.20 20.17
N GLY A 482 22.73 29.50 19.92
CA GLY A 482 23.71 30.54 20.26
C GLY A 482 25.05 30.48 19.52
N GLY A 483 25.13 29.82 18.35
CA GLY A 483 26.38 29.59 17.60
C GLY A 483 27.14 28.32 18.02
N ILE A 484 26.59 27.54 18.96
CA ILE A 484 27.03 26.18 19.25
C ILE A 484 26.04 25.23 18.59
N SER A 485 26.58 24.24 17.89
CA SER A 485 25.86 23.09 17.39
C SER A 485 26.11 21.89 18.30
N SER A 486 25.07 21.14 18.60
CA SER A 486 25.12 19.89 19.33
C SER A 486 24.67 18.76 18.41
N LEU A 487 25.47 17.71 18.30
CA LEU A 487 25.23 16.55 17.45
C LEU A 487 25.34 15.30 18.32
N SER A 488 24.25 14.56 18.43
CA SER A 488 24.22 13.25 19.09
C SER A 488 24.16 12.14 18.06
N PHE A 489 24.95 11.10 18.25
CA PHE A 489 25.03 9.96 17.36
C PHE A 489 25.27 8.66 18.14
N THR A 490 24.93 7.53 17.55
CA THR A 490 25.28 6.19 18.04
C THR A 490 26.34 5.56 17.14
N GLY A 491 26.97 4.48 17.58
CA GLY A 491 27.93 3.67 16.83
C GLY A 491 28.35 2.42 17.63
N GLY A 492 29.51 1.85 17.28
CA GLY A 492 30.09 0.71 17.97
C GLY A 492 30.47 1.08 19.40
N VAL A 493 30.45 0.12 20.33
CA VAL A 493 30.70 0.38 21.75
C VAL A 493 32.17 0.77 21.99
N SER A 494 32.40 1.96 22.55
CA SER A 494 33.75 2.52 22.77
C SER A 494 34.60 2.67 21.51
N GLU A 495 33.98 2.77 20.34
CA GLU A 495 34.63 2.99 19.04
C GLU A 495 34.91 4.47 18.78
N ALA A 496 35.89 4.72 17.91
CA ALA A 496 36.40 6.06 17.61
C ALA A 496 35.78 6.63 16.33
N TYR A 497 35.35 7.88 16.37
CA TYR A 497 34.67 8.58 15.28
C TYR A 497 35.20 10.00 15.06
N ILE A 498 35.06 10.49 13.83
CA ILE A 498 35.27 11.89 13.45
C ILE A 498 33.96 12.51 12.96
N ILE A 499 33.79 13.81 13.22
CA ILE A 499 32.68 14.60 12.69
C ILE A 499 33.22 15.45 11.53
N LEU A 500 32.51 15.43 10.41
CA LEU A 500 32.87 16.07 9.16
C LEU A 500 31.79 17.09 8.78
N SER A 501 32.17 18.33 8.45
CA SER A 501 31.25 19.38 7.98
C SER A 501 31.51 19.72 6.52
N SER A 502 30.45 19.88 5.72
CA SER A 502 30.51 20.38 4.35
C SER A 502 30.31 21.89 4.30
N SER A 503 31.40 22.66 4.33
CA SER A 503 31.35 24.12 4.14
C SER A 503 31.13 24.48 2.66
N ALA A 504 29.89 24.34 2.19
CA ALA A 504 29.35 24.84 0.92
C ALA A 504 30.23 24.67 -0.34
N LEU A 505 30.35 23.43 -0.82
CA LEU A 505 30.73 23.04 -2.21
C LEU A 505 31.97 23.77 -2.82
N GLY A 506 33.18 23.32 -2.46
CA GLY A 506 34.42 23.74 -3.15
C GLY A 506 35.68 22.94 -2.79
N SER A 507 36.12 22.06 -3.69
CA SER A 507 37.40 21.30 -3.68
C SER A 507 37.87 20.78 -2.31
N GLY A 508 37.14 19.80 -1.77
CA GLY A 508 37.39 19.13 -0.50
C GLY A 508 36.04 18.83 0.13
N PHE A 509 35.54 17.60 -0.04
CA PHE A 509 34.12 17.29 0.20
C PHE A 509 33.66 17.47 1.65
N SER A 510 34.59 17.45 2.60
CA SER A 510 34.33 17.80 4.00
C SER A 510 35.62 18.28 4.69
N SER A 511 35.47 18.91 5.86
CA SER A 511 36.57 19.18 6.78
C SER A 511 36.23 18.64 8.17
N THR A 512 37.23 18.11 8.88
CA THR A 512 37.03 17.59 10.23
C THR A 512 36.71 18.74 11.19
N VAL A 513 35.53 18.64 11.80
CA VAL A 513 35.08 19.51 12.88
C VAL A 513 35.88 19.16 14.13
N THR A 514 36.37 20.17 14.84
CA THR A 514 36.94 19.99 16.19
C THR A 514 35.83 20.19 17.22
N PRO A 515 35.41 19.14 17.96
CA PRO A 515 34.49 19.32 19.07
C PRO A 515 35.10 20.20 20.16
N VAL A 516 34.27 21.10 20.69
CA VAL A 516 34.59 21.95 21.84
C VAL A 516 34.28 21.21 23.14
N SER A 517 33.27 20.34 23.14
CA SER A 517 32.89 19.49 24.25
C SER A 517 32.31 18.16 23.76
N VAL A 518 32.28 17.16 24.63
CA VAL A 518 31.51 15.91 24.47
C VAL A 518 30.83 15.64 25.82
N SER A 519 29.51 15.48 25.82
CA SER A 519 28.67 15.32 27.02
C SER A 519 28.23 13.88 27.28
N ILE A 520 28.24 13.03 26.23
CA ILE A 520 28.09 11.57 26.30
C ILE A 520 29.23 10.99 25.45
N GLY A 521 29.95 9.99 25.96
CA GLY A 521 31.18 9.47 25.34
C GLY A 521 32.46 10.14 25.83
N GLY A 522 33.50 10.17 24.99
CA GLY A 522 34.81 10.76 25.25
C GLY A 522 35.33 11.64 24.10
N LEU A 523 36.30 12.50 24.39
CA LEU A 523 36.91 13.42 23.42
C LEU A 523 38.44 13.38 23.48
N ALA A 524 39.09 13.14 22.35
CA ALA A 524 40.53 13.19 22.18
C ALA A 524 40.91 13.99 20.91
N GLY A 525 41.07 15.30 21.04
CA GLY A 525 41.35 16.19 19.91
C GLY A 525 40.12 16.33 19.00
N ASN A 526 40.20 15.79 17.78
CA ASN A 526 39.08 15.74 16.85
C ASN A 526 38.29 14.42 16.91
N VAL A 527 38.76 13.44 17.68
CA VAL A 527 38.14 12.11 17.77
C VAL A 527 37.14 12.10 18.92
N VAL A 528 35.90 11.72 18.61
CA VAL A 528 34.85 11.42 19.59
C VAL A 528 34.79 9.92 19.77
N THR A 529 34.80 9.44 21.01
CA THR A 529 34.61 8.02 21.32
C THR A 529 33.21 7.83 21.89
N THR A 530 32.47 6.83 21.43
CA THR A 530 31.18 6.44 22.01
C THR A 530 31.35 5.87 23.42
N ASP A 531 30.25 5.78 24.18
CA ASP A 531 30.26 5.25 25.53
C ASP A 531 30.07 3.70 25.57
N GLY A 532 29.68 3.18 26.73
CA GLY A 532 29.41 1.75 26.94
C GLY A 532 28.11 1.22 26.33
N ALA A 533 27.20 2.09 25.89
CA ALA A 533 26.00 1.76 25.13
C ALA A 533 26.19 1.94 23.62
N GLY A 534 27.25 2.66 23.20
CA GLY A 534 27.48 3.06 21.82
C GLY A 534 27.03 4.50 21.53
N ASP A 535 26.68 5.29 22.56
CA ASP A 535 26.18 6.65 22.40
C ASP A 535 27.29 7.71 22.46
N ALA A 536 27.13 8.80 21.73
CA ALA A 536 27.97 9.99 21.82
C ALA A 536 27.17 11.28 21.59
N THR A 537 27.52 12.36 22.29
CA THR A 537 27.00 13.71 22.05
C THR A 537 28.14 14.71 22.08
N ALA A 538 28.40 15.34 20.93
CA ALA A 538 29.46 16.32 20.74
C ALA A 538 28.89 17.74 20.54
N GLU A 539 29.59 18.75 21.05
CA GLU A 539 29.30 20.16 20.79
C GLU A 539 30.45 20.81 20.03
N PHE A 540 30.15 21.68 19.07
CA PHE A 540 31.14 22.43 18.30
C PHE A 540 30.61 23.81 17.90
N ASN A 541 31.51 24.75 17.61
CA ASN A 541 31.13 26.06 17.09
C ASN A 541 30.78 25.94 15.61
N SER A 542 29.56 26.33 15.20
CA SER A 542 29.17 26.40 13.79
C SER A 542 29.39 27.79 13.21
N ALA A 543 29.74 27.86 11.93
CA ALA A 543 29.99 29.10 11.21
C ALA A 543 28.76 29.63 10.47
N GLY A 544 27.70 28.82 10.31
CA GLY A 544 26.42 29.28 9.75
C GLY A 544 25.29 28.24 9.81
N ASN A 545 24.11 28.66 9.36
CA ASN A 545 22.86 27.87 9.43
C ASN A 545 22.72 26.78 8.34
N VAL A 546 23.75 26.50 7.53
CA VAL A 546 23.65 25.68 6.31
C VAL A 546 24.85 24.73 6.17
N GLU A 547 25.25 24.11 7.28
CA GLU A 547 26.29 23.08 7.31
C GLU A 547 25.63 21.70 7.39
N PHE A 548 25.99 20.79 6.48
CA PHE A 548 25.67 19.37 6.62
C PHE A 548 26.79 18.69 7.39
N TYR A 549 26.43 17.74 8.26
CA TYR A 549 27.37 16.98 9.07
C TYR A 549 27.26 15.50 8.76
N MET A 550 28.42 14.85 8.74
CA MET A 550 28.57 13.41 8.62
C MET A 550 29.43 12.91 9.78
N VAL A 551 29.22 11.68 10.20
CA VAL A 551 30.07 11.00 11.18
C VAL A 551 30.69 9.79 10.48
N GLU A 552 31.99 9.58 10.66
CA GLU A 552 32.72 8.44 10.08
C GLU A 552 33.61 7.81 11.15
N SER A 553 33.94 6.53 11.01
CA SER A 553 34.93 5.85 11.87
C SER A 553 36.30 6.51 11.74
N ALA A 554 36.96 6.80 12.87
CA ALA A 554 38.31 7.33 12.91
C ALA A 554 39.33 6.19 12.66
N GLN A 555 39.90 6.13 11.45
CA GLN A 555 41.00 5.22 11.10
C GLN A 555 42.38 5.71 11.58
#